data_AF-A0A448MQI6-F1
#
_entry.id   AF-A0A448MQI6-F1
#
_cell.length_a   1.000
_cell.length_b   1.000
_cell.length_c   1.000
_cell.angle_alpha   90.00
_cell.angle_beta   90.00
_cell.angle_gamma   90.00
#
_symmetry.space_group_name_H-M   'P 1'
#
loop_
_entity.id
_entity.type
_entity.pdbx_description
1 polymer ?
#
loop_
_entity_poly.entity_id
_entity_poly.type
_entity_poly.pdbx_seq_one_letter_code
_entity_poly.pdbx_strand_id
1 'polypeptide(L)'
;MLGMLTYRTDVQLAKAFGRATKSEGNFWGDYFQVESYLTYQGKKFLERFDANSYLHLLRALDMYDPSLGYSDVQTALSRIKAHYTLISVTTDQLFKSIDLHKTKQLLEQSNVSLVFHEFPSVYGHDAF
;
A
#
# COMPACT_ATOMS: atom_id res chain seq x y z
N MET A 1 5.82 -12.90 -4.29
CA MET A 1 6.10 -12.08 -3.09
C MET A 1 4.77 -11.63 -2.50
N LEU A 2 4.47 -11.94 -1.23
CA LEU A 2 3.14 -11.75 -0.61
C LEU A 2 2.66 -10.29 -0.62
N GLY A 3 3.56 -9.32 -0.41
CA GLY A 3 3.22 -7.89 -0.47
C GLY A 3 2.68 -7.43 -1.83
N MET A 4 3.07 -8.07 -2.94
CA MET A 4 2.52 -7.71 -4.26
C MET A 4 1.02 -8.04 -4.39
N LEU A 5 0.48 -8.91 -3.53
CA LEU A 5 -0.96 -9.18 -3.48
C LEU A 5 -1.73 -8.08 -2.76
N THR A 6 -1.08 -7.27 -1.92
CA THR A 6 -1.73 -6.15 -1.21
C THR A 6 -1.61 -4.82 -1.94
N TYR A 7 -0.65 -4.70 -2.87
CA TYR A 7 -0.40 -3.43 -3.58
C TYR A 7 -1.33 -3.20 -4.77
N ARG A 8 -2.01 -4.24 -5.25
CA ARG A 8 -2.89 -4.18 -6.43
C ARG A 8 -4.30 -4.61 -6.09
N THR A 9 -5.16 -4.64 -7.11
CA THR A 9 -6.53 -5.13 -6.98
C THR A 9 -6.68 -6.53 -7.56
N ASP A 10 -7.64 -7.28 -7.03
CA ASP A 10 -8.11 -8.54 -7.59
C ASP A 10 -8.59 -8.36 -9.04
N VAL A 11 -9.26 -7.25 -9.35
CA VAL A 11 -9.69 -6.88 -10.71
C VAL A 11 -8.50 -6.80 -11.67
N GLN A 12 -7.39 -6.19 -11.24
CA GLN A 12 -6.18 -6.08 -12.06
C GLN A 12 -5.51 -7.44 -12.29
N LEU A 13 -5.42 -8.28 -11.26
CA LEU A 13 -4.86 -9.64 -11.38
C LEU A 13 -5.74 -10.53 -12.27
N ALA A 14 -7.07 -10.42 -12.15
CA ALA A 14 -8.02 -11.11 -13.00
C ALA A 14 -7.90 -10.67 -14.46
N LYS A 15 -7.75 -9.37 -14.72
CA LYS A 15 -7.54 -8.83 -16.08
C LYS A 15 -6.20 -9.26 -16.68
N ALA A 16 -5.14 -9.32 -15.87
CA ALA A 16 -3.80 -9.65 -16.34
C ALA A 16 -3.61 -11.16 -16.59
N PHE A 17 -4.15 -12.02 -15.71
CA PHE A 17 -3.86 -13.45 -15.72
C PHE A 17 -5.11 -14.33 -15.77
N GLY A 18 -6.21 -13.89 -15.15
CA GLY A 18 -7.41 -14.70 -14.99
C GLY A 18 -7.08 -16.07 -14.40
N ARG A 19 -7.44 -17.14 -15.12
CA ARG A 19 -7.11 -18.54 -14.78
C ARG A 19 -6.12 -19.17 -15.75
N ALA A 20 -5.33 -18.36 -16.47
CA ALA A 20 -4.36 -18.87 -17.42
C ALA A 20 -3.34 -19.78 -16.73
N THR A 21 -3.10 -20.97 -17.29
CA THR A 21 -2.15 -21.95 -16.78
C THR A 21 -0.78 -21.79 -17.43
N LYS A 22 0.25 -22.29 -16.76
CA LYS A 22 1.60 -22.45 -17.29
C LYS A 22 1.67 -23.71 -18.15
N SER A 23 2.37 -23.64 -19.30
CA SER A 23 2.50 -24.77 -20.23
C SER A 23 3.09 -26.02 -19.56
N GLU A 24 4.12 -25.82 -18.75
CA GLU A 24 4.76 -26.85 -17.91
C GLU A 24 4.56 -26.49 -16.43
N GLY A 25 3.30 -26.59 -15.97
CA GLY A 25 2.94 -26.33 -14.59
C GLY A 25 3.40 -27.43 -13.63
N ASN A 26 3.73 -27.06 -12.39
CA ASN A 26 4.03 -28.00 -11.31
C ASN A 26 3.05 -27.78 -10.16
N PHE A 27 2.43 -28.85 -9.66
CA PHE A 27 1.49 -28.80 -8.55
C PHE A 27 2.08 -28.19 -7.27
N TRP A 28 3.36 -28.44 -6.99
CA TRP A 28 4.08 -27.87 -5.83
C TRP A 28 4.86 -26.59 -6.16
N GLY A 29 4.73 -26.08 -7.39
CA GLY A 29 5.40 -24.87 -7.86
C GLY A 29 4.40 -23.95 -8.56
N ASP A 30 4.83 -23.31 -9.65
CA ASP A 30 3.92 -22.49 -10.45
C ASP A 30 3.05 -23.38 -11.35
N TYR A 31 1.73 -23.34 -11.17
CA TYR A 31 0.73 -23.97 -12.04
C TYR A 31 -0.02 -22.93 -12.88
N PHE A 32 -0.39 -21.80 -12.27
CA PHE A 32 -1.01 -20.65 -12.94
C PHE A 32 0.01 -19.58 -13.33
N GLN A 33 -0.31 -18.79 -14.35
CA GLN A 33 0.52 -17.67 -14.80
C GLN A 33 0.71 -16.62 -13.71
N VAL A 34 -0.30 -16.38 -12.87
CA VAL A 34 -0.20 -15.45 -11.72
C VAL A 34 0.83 -15.92 -10.70
N GLU A 35 0.94 -17.24 -10.45
CA GLU A 35 1.95 -17.81 -9.55
C GLU A 35 3.34 -17.61 -10.15
N SER A 36 3.51 -17.92 -11.45
CA SER A 36 4.77 -17.71 -12.15
C SER A 36 5.23 -16.26 -12.14
N TYR A 37 4.30 -15.31 -12.31
CA TYR A 37 4.55 -13.89 -12.15
C TYR A 37 5.02 -13.54 -10.74
N LEU A 38 4.32 -13.99 -9.70
CA LEU A 38 4.64 -13.71 -8.30
C LEU A 38 5.99 -14.32 -7.87
N THR A 39 6.33 -15.50 -8.38
CA THR A 39 7.61 -16.18 -8.18
C THR A 39 8.73 -15.41 -8.85
N TYR A 40 8.57 -15.03 -10.12
CA TYR A 40 9.57 -14.26 -10.86
C TYR A 40 9.84 -12.90 -10.21
N GLN A 41 8.80 -12.14 -9.86
CA GLN A 41 8.96 -10.84 -9.21
C GLN A 41 9.58 -10.96 -7.82
N GLY A 42 9.27 -12.04 -7.09
CA GLY A 42 9.93 -12.36 -5.83
C GLY A 42 11.43 -12.56 -5.99
N LYS A 43 11.87 -13.37 -6.97
CA LYS A 43 13.30 -13.56 -7.25
C LYS A 43 13.99 -12.27 -7.65
N LYS A 44 13.37 -11.50 -8.56
CA LYS A 44 13.88 -10.18 -8.98
C LYS A 44 14.03 -9.19 -7.82
N PHE A 45 13.16 -9.27 -6.81
CA PHE A 45 13.28 -8.42 -5.62
C PHE A 45 14.54 -8.73 -4.80
N LEU A 46 14.94 -10.00 -4.70
CA LEU A 46 16.13 -10.41 -3.96
C LEU A 46 17.42 -9.83 -4.54
N GLU A 47 17.45 -9.51 -5.83
CA GLU A 47 18.60 -8.90 -6.50
C GLU A 47 18.83 -7.44 -6.09
N ARG A 48 17.81 -6.78 -5.49
CA ARG A 48 17.83 -5.33 -5.23
C ARG A 48 17.46 -4.92 -3.81
N PHE A 49 17.22 -5.87 -2.91
CA PHE A 49 16.76 -5.54 -1.56
C PHE A 49 17.31 -6.49 -0.51
N ASP A 50 17.71 -5.92 0.62
CA ASP A 50 18.23 -6.64 1.78
C ASP A 50 17.11 -7.02 2.75
N ALA A 51 17.19 -8.23 3.32
CA ALA A 51 16.18 -8.77 4.22
C ALA A 51 16.10 -7.99 5.54
N ASN A 52 17.23 -7.59 6.12
CA ASN A 52 17.23 -6.83 7.37
C ASN A 52 16.62 -5.43 7.17
N SER A 53 16.98 -4.78 6.07
CA SER A 53 16.39 -3.51 5.65
C SER A 53 14.88 -3.63 5.51
N TYR A 54 14.38 -4.72 4.91
CA TYR A 54 12.95 -4.99 4.79
C TYR A 54 12.26 -5.11 6.16
N LEU A 55 12.86 -5.85 7.10
CA LEU A 55 12.31 -5.98 8.46
C LEU A 55 12.28 -4.65 9.22
N HIS A 56 13.34 -3.86 9.13
CA HIS A 56 13.41 -2.55 9.77
C HIS A 56 12.39 -1.57 9.20
N LEU A 57 12.24 -1.52 7.88
CA LEU A 57 11.30 -0.62 7.22
C LEU A 57 9.85 -1.03 7.46
N LEU A 58 9.53 -2.32 7.45
CA LEU A 58 8.20 -2.79 7.83
C LEU A 58 7.87 -2.44 9.28
N ARG A 59 8.83 -2.61 10.19
CA ARG A 59 8.63 -2.22 11.60
C ARG A 59 8.39 -0.72 11.73
N ALA A 60 9.14 0.11 11.00
CA ALA A 60 8.95 1.55 11.01
C ALA A 60 7.58 1.97 10.43
N LEU A 61 7.12 1.29 9.37
CA LEU A 61 5.79 1.50 8.78
C LEU A 61 4.69 1.20 9.81
N ASP A 62 4.72 0.00 10.39
CA ASP A 62 3.65 -0.47 11.30
C ASP A 62 3.65 0.27 12.64
N MET A 63 4.80 0.77 13.09
CA MET A 63 4.93 1.53 14.33
C MET A 63 4.74 3.04 14.16
N TYR A 64 4.47 3.53 12.95
CA TYR A 64 4.35 4.95 12.72
C TYR A 64 3.21 5.56 13.57
N ASP A 65 3.60 6.50 14.44
CA ASP A 65 2.69 7.28 15.26
C ASP A 65 3.10 8.76 15.18
N PRO A 66 2.29 9.64 14.56
CA PRO A 66 2.61 11.07 14.46
C PRO A 66 2.61 11.79 15.82
N SER A 67 2.04 11.20 16.88
CA SER A 67 2.03 11.77 18.22
C SER A 67 3.35 11.57 18.99
N LEU A 68 4.26 10.72 18.50
CA LEU A 68 5.51 10.41 19.19
C LEU A 68 6.35 11.69 19.44
N GLY A 69 6.64 11.97 20.71
CA GLY A 69 7.36 13.18 21.14
C GLY A 69 6.48 14.41 21.38
N TYR A 70 5.15 14.28 21.25
CA TYR A 70 4.14 15.27 21.61
C TYR A 70 3.20 14.73 22.70
N SER A 71 2.32 15.57 23.26
CA SER A 71 1.37 15.14 24.28
C SER A 71 0.30 14.20 23.73
N ASP A 72 -0.10 14.42 22.48
CA ASP A 72 -1.17 13.71 21.78
C ASP A 72 -1.10 14.01 20.27
N VAL A 73 -1.88 13.26 19.48
CA VAL A 73 -1.92 13.40 18.03
C VAL A 73 -2.43 14.78 17.57
N GLN A 74 -3.41 15.37 18.28
CA GLN A 74 -3.98 16.66 17.90
C GLN A 74 -2.94 17.77 18.02
N THR A 75 -2.16 17.76 19.10
CA THR A 75 -1.05 18.68 19.34
C THR A 75 0.03 18.53 18.28
N ALA A 76 0.37 17.30 17.89
CA ALA A 76 1.33 17.05 16.83
C ALA A 76 0.85 17.61 15.47
N LEU A 77 -0.38 17.26 15.07
CA LEU A 77 -0.95 17.66 13.78
C LEU A 77 -1.24 19.16 13.67
N SER A 78 -1.62 19.82 14.77
CA SER A 78 -1.89 21.28 14.79
C SER A 78 -0.66 22.14 14.47
N ARG A 79 0.54 21.54 14.50
CA ARG A 79 1.80 22.19 14.13
C ARG A 79 1.98 22.31 12.62
N ILE A 80 1.26 21.53 11.81
CA ILE A 80 1.36 21.58 10.35
C ILE A 80 0.87 22.95 9.86
N LYS A 81 1.76 23.71 9.19
CA LYS A 81 1.44 25.02 8.57
C LYS A 81 1.45 24.99 7.05
N ALA A 82 1.92 23.89 6.46
CA ALA A 82 1.92 23.71 5.02
C ALA A 82 0.50 23.50 4.48
N HIS A 83 0.26 23.88 3.23
CA HIS A 83 -0.91 23.42 2.49
C HIS A 83 -0.74 21.92 2.21
N TYR A 84 -1.59 21.11 2.83
CA TYR A 84 -1.49 19.67 2.83
C TYR A 84 -2.42 19.10 1.77
N THR A 85 -1.90 18.29 0.85
CA THR A 85 -2.71 17.54 -0.10
C THR A 85 -2.73 16.07 0.30
N LEU A 86 -3.92 15.51 0.51
CA LEU A 86 -4.14 14.10 0.80
C LEU A 86 -4.91 13.46 -0.36
N ILE A 87 -4.33 12.40 -0.93
CA ILE A 87 -4.90 11.68 -2.08
C ILE A 87 -5.25 10.26 -1.64
N SER A 88 -6.48 9.84 -1.92
CA SER A 88 -7.01 8.52 -1.61
C SER A 88 -7.35 7.77 -2.90
N VAL A 89 -6.88 6.52 -3.02
CA VAL A 89 -7.33 5.62 -4.08
C VAL A 89 -8.43 4.73 -3.50
N THR A 90 -9.66 4.83 -4.01
CA THR A 90 -10.83 4.19 -3.39
C THR A 90 -10.81 2.65 -3.45
N THR A 91 -9.92 2.11 -4.27
CA THR A 91 -9.71 0.68 -4.51
C THR A 91 -8.38 0.18 -3.92
N ASP A 92 -7.65 1.01 -3.16
CA ASP A 92 -6.46 0.59 -2.42
C ASP A 92 -6.84 -0.47 -1.37
N GLN A 93 -6.11 -1.59 -1.36
CA GLN A 93 -6.34 -2.72 -0.46
C GLN A 93 -5.42 -2.71 0.77
N LEU A 94 -4.38 -1.87 0.77
CA LEU A 94 -3.40 -1.69 1.84
C LEU A 94 -3.77 -0.47 2.70
N PHE A 95 -3.81 0.72 2.13
CA PHE A 95 -4.28 1.95 2.80
C PHE A 95 -5.70 2.25 2.35
N LYS A 96 -6.65 1.57 2.98
CA LYS A 96 -8.04 1.57 2.55
C LYS A 96 -8.69 2.93 2.78
N SER A 97 -9.76 3.22 2.03
CA SER A 97 -10.48 4.51 2.15
C SER A 97 -10.91 4.83 3.58
N ILE A 98 -11.26 3.82 4.39
CA ILE A 98 -11.59 4.01 5.81
C ILE A 98 -10.44 4.65 6.59
N ASP A 99 -9.19 4.27 6.30
CA ASP A 99 -8.02 4.78 7.00
C ASP A 99 -7.69 6.20 6.52
N LEU A 100 -7.81 6.47 5.22
CA LEU A 100 -7.66 7.81 4.66
C LEU A 100 -8.73 8.79 5.18
N HIS A 101 -9.98 8.34 5.37
CA HIS A 101 -11.02 9.17 5.98
C HIS A 101 -10.75 9.45 7.46
N LYS A 102 -10.20 8.50 8.22
CA LYS A 102 -9.74 8.76 9.59
C LYS A 102 -8.61 9.78 9.61
N THR A 103 -7.63 9.66 8.73
CA THR A 103 -6.53 10.62 8.61
C THR A 103 -7.04 12.00 8.22
N LYS A 104 -7.94 12.09 7.24
CA LYS A 104 -8.62 13.33 6.85
C LYS A 104 -9.28 14.00 8.06
N GLN A 105 -10.07 13.23 8.81
CA GLN A 105 -10.78 13.75 9.99
C GLN A 105 -9.81 14.30 11.05
N LEU A 106 -8.71 13.58 11.35
CA LEU A 106 -7.71 14.04 12.31
C LEU A 106 -7.01 15.33 11.87
N LEU A 107 -6.71 15.46 10.59
CA LEU A 107 -6.10 16.67 10.01
C LEU A 107 -7.06 17.86 10.05
N GLU A 108 -8.34 17.65 9.69
CA GLU A 108 -9.39 18.68 9.75
C GLU A 108 -9.64 19.15 11.20
N GLN A 109 -9.74 18.21 12.15
CA GLN A 109 -9.89 18.51 13.59
C GLN A 109 -8.70 19.28 14.17
N SER A 110 -7.54 19.18 13.53
CA SER A 110 -6.31 19.89 13.90
C SER A 110 -6.14 21.21 13.14
N ASN A 111 -7.16 21.66 12.41
CA ASN A 111 -7.17 22.88 11.61
C ASN A 111 -6.05 22.95 10.56
N VAL A 112 -5.66 21.80 10.00
CA VAL A 112 -4.69 21.76 8.89
C VAL A 112 -5.34 22.30 7.62
N SER A 113 -4.60 23.11 6.84
CA SER A 113 -5.04 23.56 5.51
C SER A 113 -5.01 22.37 4.54
N LEU A 114 -6.09 21.60 4.52
CA LEU A 114 -6.18 20.33 3.81
C LEU A 114 -6.94 20.46 2.47
N VAL A 115 -6.36 19.89 1.43
CA VAL A 115 -7.04 19.56 0.17
C VAL A 115 -7.10 18.04 0.06
N PHE A 116 -8.30 17.49 -0.06
CA PHE A 116 -8.52 16.04 -0.15
C PHE A 116 -9.10 15.66 -1.51
N HIS A 117 -8.48 14.68 -2.17
CA HIS A 117 -8.94 14.11 -3.43
C HIS A 117 -9.09 12.59 -3.31
N GLU A 118 -10.10 12.05 -3.97
CA GLU A 118 -10.31 10.61 -4.05
C GLU A 118 -10.69 10.19 -5.47
N PHE A 119 -10.15 9.06 -5.91
CA PHE A 119 -10.48 8.47 -7.21
C PHE A 119 -10.28 6.95 -7.22
N PRO A 120 -11.02 6.20 -8.05
CA PRO A 120 -10.78 4.77 -8.22
C PRO A 120 -9.60 4.51 -9.18
N SER A 121 -8.84 3.45 -8.93
CA SER A 121 -7.84 2.93 -9.87
C SER A 121 -7.74 1.41 -9.81
N VAL A 122 -7.72 0.76 -10.98
CA VAL A 122 -7.50 -0.70 -11.01
C VAL A 122 -6.14 -1.09 -10.44
N TYR A 123 -5.19 -0.17 -10.38
CA TYR A 123 -3.86 -0.43 -9.81
C TYR A 123 -3.83 -0.42 -8.28
N GLY A 124 -4.89 0.04 -7.60
CA GLY A 124 -4.95 0.05 -6.13
C GLY A 124 -3.87 0.94 -5.53
N HIS A 125 -3.07 0.40 -4.62
CA HIS A 125 -1.95 1.12 -4.00
C HIS A 125 -0.88 1.55 -5.02
N ASP A 126 -0.64 0.72 -6.05
CA ASP A 126 0.32 0.96 -7.14
C ASP A 126 -0.18 1.99 -8.20
N ALA A 127 -1.16 2.85 -7.87
CA ALA A 127 -1.76 3.78 -8.85
C ALA A 127 -0.91 5.01 -9.18
N PHE A 128 0.19 5.25 -8.46
CA PHE A 128 1.09 6.40 -8.61
C PHE A 128 2.57 5.99 -8.59
#